data_AF-A0A1F4CZX5-F1
#
_entry.id   AF-A0A1F4CZX5-F1
#
_cell.length_a   1.000
_cell.length_b   1.000
_cell.length_c   1.000
_cell.angle_alpha   90.00
_cell.angle_beta   90.00
_cell.angle_gamma   90.00
#
_symmetry.space_group_name_H-M   'P 1'
#
loop_
_entity.id
_entity.type
_entity.pdbx_description
1 polymer ?
#
loop_
_entity_poly.entity_id
_entity_poly.type
_entity_poly.pdbx_seq_one_letter_code
_entity_poly.pdbx_strand_id
1 'polypeptide(L)'
;MSFETPPLERDMEVTGPVVLVPWVSSTTEDMDIFATLRNIDTEGRDVFELGQQSQPVPVAKGWLRASQRKLDMALPLPYRPYHAHDERQWLSPGAPVRVEVEIWATSMVFRKGHRIRLDVQPRDGVGSVPYTHYSADYNTGTNTVHAGASRASYLLLLVIPAS
;
A
#
# COMPACT_ATOMS: atom_id res chain seq x y z
N MET A 1 -10.58 2.62 1.50
CA MET A 1 -10.39 3.60 2.61
C MET A 1 -9.13 4.41 2.35
N SER A 2 -8.98 5.57 3.00
CA SER A 2 -7.81 6.45 2.83
C SER A 2 -7.28 6.88 4.19
N PHE A 3 -5.96 6.97 4.31
CA PHE A 3 -5.24 7.51 5.47
C PHE A 3 -4.35 8.65 5.01
N GLU A 4 -4.23 9.70 5.82
CA GLU A 4 -3.51 10.89 5.42
C GLU A 4 -2.80 11.53 6.62
N THR A 5 -1.61 12.05 6.40
CA THR A 5 -0.88 12.84 7.41
C THR A 5 -1.52 14.22 7.59
N PRO A 6 -1.23 14.91 8.70
CA PRO A 6 -1.29 16.38 8.71
C PRO A 6 -0.43 16.98 7.57
N PRO A 7 -0.62 18.26 7.22
CA PRO A 7 0.30 18.95 6.31
C PRO A 7 1.73 18.85 6.85
N LEU A 8 2.68 18.50 5.99
CA LEU A 8 4.08 18.34 6.37
C LEU A 8 4.66 19.71 6.76
N GLU A 9 5.36 19.76 7.89
CA GLU A 9 5.96 21.01 8.41
C GLU A 9 7.18 21.48 7.62
N ARG A 10 7.81 20.55 6.88
CA ARG A 10 8.99 20.74 6.03
C ARG A 10 8.95 19.77 4.86
N ASP A 11 9.78 20.03 3.86
CA ASP A 11 10.02 19.07 2.78
C ASP A 11 10.50 17.73 3.38
N MET A 12 9.95 16.63 2.87
CA MET A 12 10.28 15.27 3.30
C MET A 12 10.66 14.44 2.09
N GLU A 13 11.90 13.97 2.06
CA GLU A 13 12.37 13.02 1.07
C GLU A 13 12.06 11.58 1.53
N VAL A 14 11.39 10.82 0.66
CA VAL A 14 11.18 9.38 0.80
C VAL A 14 11.85 8.69 -0.39
N THR A 15 12.96 8.02 -0.12
CA THR A 15 13.78 7.36 -1.14
C THR A 15 14.09 5.93 -0.73
N GLY A 16 13.55 4.97 -1.48
CA GLY A 16 13.73 3.54 -1.26
C GLY A 16 12.42 2.74 -1.32
N PRO A 17 12.45 1.45 -0.94
CA PRO A 17 11.27 0.60 -0.83
C PRO A 17 10.30 1.09 0.25
N VAL A 18 9.01 0.81 0.02
CA VAL A 18 7.92 1.15 0.92
C VAL A 18 7.16 -0.13 1.25
N VAL A 19 6.78 -0.33 2.50
CA VAL A 19 5.96 -1.48 2.90
C VAL A 19 4.77 -1.03 3.74
N LEU A 20 3.59 -1.47 3.33
CA LEU A 20 2.39 -1.39 4.16
C LEU A 20 2.26 -2.71 4.92
N VAL A 21 2.15 -2.62 6.25
CA VAL A 21 1.96 -3.78 7.12
C VAL A 21 0.60 -3.67 7.81
N PRO A 22 -0.50 -4.17 7.20
CA PRO A 22 -1.80 -4.14 7.81
C PRO A 22 -2.15 -5.47 8.49
N TRP A 23 -2.95 -5.37 9.54
CA TRP A 23 -3.78 -6.46 10.02
C TRP A 23 -5.11 -6.42 9.27
N VAL A 24 -5.47 -7.51 8.61
CA VAL A 24 -6.66 -7.57 7.75
C VAL A 24 -7.51 -8.80 8.06
N SER A 25 -8.81 -8.70 7.80
CA SER A 25 -9.70 -9.87 7.75
C SER A 25 -10.73 -9.68 6.65
N SER A 26 -11.23 -10.77 6.10
CA SER A 26 -12.33 -10.78 5.15
C SER A 26 -13.49 -11.63 5.68
N THR A 27 -14.69 -11.39 5.17
CA THR A 27 -15.84 -12.29 5.33
C THR A 27 -15.81 -13.46 4.35
N THR A 28 -14.92 -13.42 3.34
CA THR A 28 -14.66 -14.48 2.36
C THR A 28 -13.32 -15.17 2.62
N GLU A 29 -12.99 -16.20 1.83
CA GLU A 29 -11.77 -17.01 1.97
C GLU A 29 -10.49 -16.30 1.51
N ASP A 30 -10.59 -15.14 0.87
CA ASP A 30 -9.45 -14.36 0.40
C ASP A 30 -9.83 -12.88 0.18
N MET A 31 -8.84 -12.03 -0.05
CA MET A 31 -9.04 -10.64 -0.44
C MET A 31 -7.83 -10.10 -1.20
N ASP A 32 -8.07 -9.23 -2.17
CA ASP A 32 -7.01 -8.44 -2.79
C ASP A 32 -6.84 -7.09 -2.09
N ILE A 33 -5.58 -6.69 -1.90
CA ILE A 33 -5.19 -5.44 -1.27
C ILE A 33 -4.42 -4.62 -2.30
N PHE A 34 -4.97 -3.47 -2.64
CA PHE A 34 -4.35 -2.47 -3.50
C PHE A 34 -3.99 -1.27 -2.64
N ALA A 35 -2.71 -0.98 -2.53
CA ALA A 35 -2.18 0.15 -1.77
C ALA A 35 -1.65 1.20 -2.75
N THR A 36 -2.12 2.44 -2.65
CA THR A 36 -1.65 3.56 -3.48
C THR A 36 -1.11 4.67 -2.60
N LEU A 37 0.18 4.99 -2.76
CA LEU A 37 0.83 6.13 -2.12
C LEU A 37 0.64 7.35 -3.01
N ARG A 38 0.17 8.46 -2.43
CA ARG A 38 -0.20 9.69 -3.14
C ARG A 38 0.41 10.91 -2.44
N ASN A 39 0.76 11.91 -3.24
CA ASN A 39 1.21 13.23 -2.80
C ASN A 39 0.06 14.21 -3.03
N ILE A 40 -0.45 14.83 -1.96
CA ILE A 40 -1.59 15.74 -2.03
C ILE A 40 -1.09 17.16 -1.75
N ASP A 41 -1.35 18.09 -2.67
CA ASP A 41 -0.94 19.49 -2.55
C ASP A 41 -1.77 20.28 -1.51
N THR A 42 -1.41 21.55 -1.31
CA THR A 42 -2.07 22.44 -0.34
C THR A 42 -3.53 22.77 -0.67
N GLU A 43 -3.97 22.52 -1.91
CA GLU A 43 -5.35 22.70 -2.36
C GLU A 43 -6.14 21.38 -2.31
N GLY A 44 -5.52 20.28 -1.87
CA GLY A 44 -6.16 18.97 -1.78
C GLY A 44 -6.16 18.17 -3.09
N ARG A 45 -5.33 18.56 -4.07
CA ARG A 45 -5.21 17.88 -5.38
C ARG A 45 -4.05 16.92 -5.39
N ASP A 46 -4.13 15.89 -6.23
CA ASP A 46 -2.97 15.04 -6.49
C ASP A 46 -1.87 15.79 -7.23
N VAL A 47 -0.65 15.58 -6.75
CA VAL A 47 0.56 15.81 -7.52
C VAL A 47 0.93 14.48 -8.16
N PHE A 48 0.74 14.41 -9.48
CA PHE A 48 1.05 13.22 -10.27
C PHE A 48 2.46 13.29 -10.87
N GLU A 49 3.03 12.10 -11.03
CA GLU A 49 4.27 11.86 -11.75
C GLU A 49 3.99 11.44 -13.18
N LEU A 50 5.03 11.40 -14.02
CA LEU A 50 4.96 10.88 -15.38
C LEU A 50 5.23 9.38 -15.39
N GLY A 51 4.21 8.60 -15.75
CA GLY A 51 4.32 7.15 -15.93
C GLY A 51 5.00 6.76 -17.24
N GLN A 52 5.15 5.45 -17.45
CA GLN A 52 5.84 4.86 -18.62
C GLN A 52 5.31 5.32 -19.98
N GLN A 53 4.03 5.70 -20.08
CA GLN A 53 3.37 6.18 -21.31
C GLN A 53 3.07 7.69 -21.22
N SER A 54 3.81 8.42 -20.39
CA SER A 54 3.60 9.86 -20.13
C SER A 54 2.22 10.19 -19.55
N GLN A 55 1.55 9.21 -18.97
CA GLN A 55 0.28 9.38 -18.27
C GLN A 55 0.53 9.81 -16.82
N PRO A 56 -0.38 10.58 -16.20
CA PRO A 56 -0.30 10.90 -14.77
C PRO A 56 -0.42 9.63 -13.92
N VAL A 57 0.56 9.40 -13.05
CA VAL A 57 0.56 8.28 -12.09
C VAL A 57 0.78 8.79 -10.67
N PRO A 58 0.22 8.13 -9.64
CA PRO A 58 0.51 8.44 -8.25
C PRO A 58 1.96 8.06 -7.92
N VAL A 59 2.42 8.42 -6.71
CA VAL A 59 3.80 8.21 -6.25
C VAL A 59 4.26 6.76 -6.40
N ALA A 60 3.48 5.81 -5.87
CA ALA A 60 3.81 4.40 -5.92
C ALA A 60 2.57 3.53 -5.65
N LYS A 61 2.65 2.27 -6.06
CA LYS A 61 1.57 1.28 -5.89
C LYS A 61 2.12 -0.04 -5.38
N GLY A 62 1.28 -0.76 -4.67
CA GLY A 62 1.55 -2.10 -4.15
C GLY A 62 0.31 -2.96 -4.20
N TRP A 63 0.51 -4.25 -4.37
CA TRP A 63 -0.56 -5.22 -4.54
C TRP A 63 -0.23 -6.51 -3.79
N LEU A 64 -1.23 -7.07 -3.12
CA LEU A 64 -1.11 -8.40 -2.53
C LEU A 64 -2.47 -9.07 -2.47
N ARG A 65 -2.52 -10.33 -2.89
CA ARG A 65 -3.60 -11.24 -2.53
C ARG A 65 -3.32 -11.84 -1.16
N ALA A 66 -4.23 -11.71 -0.20
CA ALA A 66 -3.97 -12.07 1.20
C ALA A 66 -3.63 -13.55 1.40
N SER A 67 -4.17 -14.47 0.59
CA SER A 67 -3.78 -15.89 0.62
C SER A 67 -2.33 -16.13 0.17
N GLN A 68 -1.74 -15.20 -0.56
CA GLN A 68 -0.35 -15.24 -1.05
C GLN A 68 0.64 -14.57 -0.08
N ARG A 69 0.23 -14.26 1.15
CA ARG A 69 1.04 -13.54 2.15
C ARG A 69 2.26 -14.31 2.70
N LYS A 70 2.46 -15.56 2.30
CA LYS A 70 3.58 -16.38 2.80
C LYS A 70 4.89 -15.75 2.33
N LEU A 71 5.71 -15.31 3.28
CA LEU A 71 7.04 -14.79 2.99
C LEU A 71 8.01 -15.94 2.69
N ASP A 72 8.90 -15.72 1.74
CA ASP A 72 10.15 -16.47 1.68
C ASP A 72 11.00 -16.03 2.88
N MET A 73 11.50 -16.96 3.68
CA MET A 73 12.26 -16.65 4.89
C MET A 73 13.74 -16.34 4.62
N ALA A 74 14.25 -16.64 3.42
CA ALA A 74 15.64 -16.42 3.04
C ALA A 74 15.89 -15.05 2.38
N LEU A 75 14.85 -14.42 1.85
CA LEU A 75 14.92 -13.19 1.06
C LEU A 75 14.32 -11.91 1.68
N PRO A 76 13.55 -11.90 2.79
CA PRO A 76 12.82 -10.71 3.19
C PRO A 76 13.77 -9.74 3.89
N LEU A 77 13.60 -8.45 3.62
CA LEU A 77 14.22 -7.37 4.38
C LEU A 77 13.13 -6.65 5.18
N PRO A 78 13.44 -6.02 6.34
CA PRO A 78 12.42 -5.33 7.14
C PRO A 78 11.62 -4.26 6.37
N TYR A 79 12.19 -3.74 5.29
CA TYR A 79 11.62 -2.70 4.44
C TYR A 79 11.19 -3.22 3.05
N ARG A 80 11.34 -4.52 2.77
CA ARG A 80 11.01 -5.12 1.48
C ARG A 80 10.58 -6.58 1.68
N PRO A 81 9.27 -6.86 1.77
CA PRO A 81 8.79 -8.23 1.89
C PRO A 81 9.07 -8.98 0.59
N TYR A 82 9.30 -10.29 0.70
CA TYR A 82 9.42 -11.18 -0.45
C TYR A 82 8.45 -12.35 -0.26
N HIS A 83 7.46 -12.46 -1.13
CA HIS A 83 6.43 -13.49 -1.04
C HIS A 83 6.85 -14.73 -1.83
N ALA A 84 6.73 -15.91 -1.21
CA ALA A 84 7.15 -17.18 -1.82
C ALA A 84 6.26 -17.59 -3.00
N HIS A 85 4.98 -17.22 -2.95
CA HIS A 85 3.97 -17.57 -3.96
C HIS A 85 3.85 -19.07 -4.29
N ASP A 86 4.26 -19.94 -3.35
CA ASP A 86 4.30 -21.39 -3.50
C ASP A 86 3.08 -22.10 -2.88
N GLU A 87 2.27 -21.37 -2.10
CA GLU A 87 1.15 -21.90 -1.33
C GLU A 87 0.09 -20.82 -1.09
N ARG A 88 -1.19 -21.22 -1.06
CA ARG A 88 -2.29 -20.37 -0.60
C ARG A 88 -2.60 -20.62 0.87
N GLN A 89 -2.35 -19.61 1.69
CA GLN A 89 -2.81 -19.57 3.08
C GLN A 89 -4.19 -18.92 3.15
N TRP A 90 -5.25 -19.67 2.90
CA TRP A 90 -6.62 -19.13 2.89
C TRP A 90 -7.00 -18.39 4.19
N LEU A 91 -7.90 -17.42 4.07
CA LEU A 91 -8.44 -16.69 5.21
C LEU A 91 -9.59 -17.48 5.84
N SER A 92 -9.62 -17.51 7.17
CA SER A 92 -10.82 -17.89 7.90
C SER A 92 -11.71 -16.64 8.05
N PRO A 93 -13.01 -16.70 7.71
CA PRO A 93 -13.90 -15.54 7.81
C PRO A 93 -13.82 -14.83 9.16
N GLY A 94 -13.59 -13.52 9.14
CA GLY A 94 -13.47 -12.66 10.32
C GLY A 94 -12.18 -12.82 11.13
N ALA A 95 -11.32 -13.79 10.82
CA ALA A 95 -10.06 -14.00 11.54
C ALA A 95 -8.97 -13.03 11.02
N PRO A 96 -8.41 -12.16 11.88
CA PRO A 96 -7.39 -11.20 11.45
C PRO A 96 -6.04 -11.86 11.21
N VAL A 97 -5.42 -11.54 10.09
CA VAL A 97 -4.05 -11.95 9.73
C VAL A 97 -3.20 -10.72 9.47
N ARG A 98 -1.91 -10.80 9.81
CA ARG A 98 -0.92 -9.77 9.43
C ARG A 98 -0.41 -10.08 8.03
N VAL A 99 -0.34 -9.07 7.18
CA VAL A 99 0.25 -9.17 5.83
C VAL A 99 1.28 -8.06 5.62
N GLU A 100 2.12 -8.19 4.60
CA GLU A 100 3.10 -7.17 4.23
C GLU A 100 2.97 -6.89 2.73
N VAL A 101 2.49 -5.71 2.37
CA VAL A 101 2.30 -5.31 0.97
C VAL A 101 3.51 -4.49 0.54
N GLU A 102 4.30 -5.03 -0.39
CA GLU A 102 5.34 -4.24 -1.06
C GLU A 102 4.65 -3.15 -1.89
N ILE A 103 4.93 -1.90 -1.55
CA ILE A 103 4.65 -0.76 -2.41
C ILE A 103 5.97 -0.45 -3.12
N TRP A 104 5.94 -0.40 -4.45
CA TRP A 104 7.16 -0.27 -5.24
C TRP A 104 8.03 0.90 -4.78
N ALA A 105 9.34 0.69 -4.85
CA ALA A 105 10.32 1.68 -4.42
C ALA A 105 10.10 3.01 -5.16
N THR A 106 10.29 4.10 -4.42
CA THR A 106 10.10 5.46 -4.92
C THR A 106 11.24 6.36 -4.49
N SER A 107 11.36 7.52 -5.12
CA SER A 107 12.34 8.56 -4.80
C SER A 107 11.63 9.89 -4.97
N MET A 108 11.01 10.38 -3.90
CA MET A 108 10.11 11.53 -3.93
C MET A 108 10.43 12.53 -2.84
N VAL A 109 10.30 13.81 -3.17
CA VAL A 109 10.24 14.90 -2.18
C VAL A 109 8.80 15.39 -2.06
N PHE A 110 8.18 15.09 -0.93
CA PHE A 110 6.90 15.68 -0.55
C PHE A 110 7.17 17.08 0.00
N ARG A 111 6.61 18.12 -0.63
CA ARG A 111 6.89 19.51 -0.25
C ARG A 111 6.23 19.86 1.09
N LYS A 112 6.78 20.84 1.79
CA LYS A 112 6.13 21.50 2.93
C LYS A 112 4.69 21.89 2.58
N GLY A 113 3.77 21.62 3.49
CA GLY A 113 2.34 21.87 3.33
C GLY A 113 1.58 20.78 2.57
N HIS A 114 2.28 19.89 1.85
CA HIS A 114 1.65 18.73 1.22
C HIS A 114 1.31 17.67 2.27
N ARG A 115 0.57 16.65 1.86
CA ARG A 115 0.21 15.50 2.68
C ARG A 115 0.61 14.21 1.99
N ILE A 116 1.04 13.23 2.79
CA ILE A 116 1.23 11.86 2.34
C ILE A 116 -0.09 11.13 2.55
N ARG A 117 -0.67 10.61 1.47
CA ARG A 117 -1.92 9.86 1.51
C ARG A 117 -1.72 8.43 1.05
N LEU A 118 -2.30 7.49 1.80
CA LEU A 118 -2.35 6.08 1.48
C LEU A 118 -3.80 5.67 1.25
N ASP A 119 -4.11 5.21 0.04
CA ASP A 119 -5.40 4.58 -0.25
C ASP A 119 -5.24 3.06 -0.21
N VAL A 120 -6.12 2.39 0.53
CA VAL A 120 -6.22 0.91 0.60
C VAL A 120 -7.57 0.48 0.07
N GLN A 121 -7.57 -0.31 -1.01
CA GLN A 121 -8.77 -0.65 -1.79
C GLN A 121 -8.75 -2.13 -2.24
N PRO A 122 -9.91 -2.73 -2.53
CA PRO A 122 -10.00 -4.09 -3.08
C PRO A 122 -9.87 -4.13 -4.62
N ARG A 123 -9.39 -3.05 -5.23
CA ARG A 123 -9.29 -2.87 -6.68
C ARG A 123 -8.26 -1.82 -7.03
N ASP A 124 -7.87 -1.77 -8.30
CA ASP A 124 -6.99 -0.76 -8.84
C ASP A 124 -7.44 0.67 -8.53
N GLY A 125 -6.48 1.47 -8.03
CA GLY A 125 -6.67 2.85 -7.65
C GLY A 125 -6.42 3.84 -8.79
N VAL A 126 -6.25 5.10 -8.41
CA VAL A 126 -5.99 6.21 -9.35
C VAL A 126 -4.76 5.94 -10.23
N GLY A 127 -4.83 6.34 -11.50
CA GLY A 127 -3.72 6.19 -12.46
C GLY A 127 -3.40 4.74 -12.86
N SER A 128 -4.33 3.79 -12.69
CA SER A 128 -4.14 2.41 -13.19
C SER A 128 -4.62 2.24 -14.64
N VAL A 129 -5.62 3.00 -15.08
CA VAL A 129 -6.17 2.90 -16.45
C VAL A 129 -5.08 3.19 -17.50
N PRO A 130 -5.01 2.41 -18.60
CA PRO A 130 -5.94 1.34 -19.00
C PRO A 130 -5.64 -0.05 -18.40
N TYR A 131 -4.58 -0.19 -17.62
CA TYR A 131 -4.13 -1.48 -17.10
C TYR A 131 -4.74 -1.77 -15.72
N THR A 132 -5.71 -2.69 -15.71
CA THR A 132 -6.39 -3.10 -14.47
C THR A 132 -6.26 -4.61 -14.27
N HIS A 133 -6.21 -5.02 -13.00
CA HIS A 133 -6.18 -6.41 -12.60
C HIS A 133 -7.59 -7.01 -12.68
N TYR A 134 -7.66 -8.28 -13.07
CA TYR A 134 -8.90 -9.05 -12.98
C TYR A 134 -9.24 -9.28 -11.50
N SER A 135 -10.46 -8.90 -11.12
CA SER A 135 -11.01 -9.25 -9.80
C SER A 135 -11.36 -10.74 -9.78
N ALA A 136 -10.94 -11.44 -8.75
CA ALA A 136 -11.42 -12.80 -8.49
C ALA A 136 -12.81 -12.77 -7.84
N ASP A 137 -13.59 -13.84 -8.03
CA ASP A 137 -15.00 -13.95 -7.59
C ASP A 137 -15.18 -13.75 -6.06
N TYR A 138 -14.14 -14.00 -5.27
CA TYR A 138 -14.14 -13.85 -3.80
C TYR A 138 -13.93 -12.41 -3.28
N ASN A 139 -13.74 -11.40 -4.15
CA ASN A 139 -13.67 -9.98 -3.74
C ASN A 139 -15.06 -9.33 -3.50
N THR A 140 -16.12 -10.12 -3.34
CA THR A 140 -17.49 -9.65 -3.11
C THR A 140 -17.84 -9.46 -1.63
N GLY A 141 -16.95 -9.88 -0.73
CA GLY A 141 -17.13 -9.77 0.72
C GLY A 141 -16.82 -8.39 1.31
N THR A 142 -17.09 -8.25 2.60
CA THR A 142 -16.59 -7.14 3.41
C THR A 142 -15.17 -7.42 3.87
N ASN A 143 -14.26 -6.52 3.53
CA ASN A 143 -12.86 -6.50 3.96
C ASN A 143 -12.66 -5.49 5.09
N THR A 144 -11.87 -5.85 6.10
CA THR A 144 -11.59 -5.03 7.27
C THR A 144 -10.09 -4.83 7.42
N VAL A 145 -9.66 -3.58 7.63
CA VAL A 145 -8.30 -3.25 8.09
C VAL A 145 -8.41 -2.90 9.57
N HIS A 146 -7.65 -3.60 10.40
CA HIS A 146 -7.61 -3.41 11.86
C HIS A 146 -6.51 -2.42 12.20
N ALA A 147 -6.77 -1.48 13.12
CA ALA A 147 -5.77 -0.54 13.61
C ALA A 147 -5.91 -0.35 15.13
N GLY A 148 -4.78 -0.17 15.82
CA GLY A 148 -4.71 0.08 17.26
C GLY A 148 -4.39 -1.15 18.13
N ALA A 149 -4.09 -0.89 19.40
CA ALA A 149 -3.70 -1.90 20.41
C ALA A 149 -2.57 -2.84 19.93
N SER A 150 -2.69 -4.15 20.14
CA SER A 150 -1.73 -5.16 19.71
C SER A 150 -1.70 -5.40 18.18
N ARG A 151 -2.59 -4.74 17.42
CA ARG A 151 -2.71 -4.86 15.96
C ARG A 151 -2.39 -3.52 15.30
N ALA A 152 -1.17 -3.06 15.54
CA ALA A 152 -0.66 -1.85 14.91
C ALA A 152 -0.42 -2.10 13.42
N SER A 153 -1.37 -1.65 12.59
CA SER A 153 -1.15 -1.49 11.15
C SER A 153 -0.33 -0.23 10.91
N TYR A 154 0.70 -0.31 10.06
CA TYR A 154 1.58 0.84 9.79
C TYR A 154 2.09 0.85 8.34
N LEU A 155 2.54 2.03 7.91
CA LEU A 155 3.25 2.23 6.66
C LEU A 155 4.71 2.59 7.00
N LEU A 156 5.66 1.80 6.50
CA LEU A 156 7.08 2.09 6.66
C LEU A 156 7.56 2.90 5.46
N LEU A 157 8.10 4.10 5.73
CA LEU A 157 8.68 5.00 4.75
C LEU A 157 10.17 5.17 5.05
N LEU A 158 11.02 5.05 4.03
CA LEU A 158 12.44 5.34 4.13
C LEU A 158 12.69 6.84 3.93
N VAL A 159 12.58 7.59 5.04
CA VAL A 159 12.80 9.03 5.07
C VAL A 159 14.29 9.34 5.06
N ILE A 160 14.74 10.12 4.08
CA ILE A 160 16.12 10.61 4.03
C ILE A 160 16.21 11.90 4.86
N PRO A 161 17.10 11.97 5.85
CA PRO A 161 17.28 13.19 6.66
C PRO A 161 17.74 14.37 5.80
N ALA A 162 17.20 15.55 6.07
CA ALA A 162 17.75 16.78 5.52
C ALA A 162 19.20 16.97 6.01
N SER A 163 20.10 17.30 5.09
CA SER A 163 21.48 17.71 5.37
C SER A 163 21.55 19.06 6.07
#